data_AF-A0A7V4G0V8-F1
#
_entry.id   AF-A0A7V4G0V8-F1
#
_cell.length_a   1.000
_cell.length_b   1.000
_cell.length_c   1.000
_cell.angle_alpha   90.00
_cell.angle_beta   90.00
_cell.angle_gamma   90.00
#
_symmetry.space_group_name_H-M   'P 1'
#
loop_
_entity.id
_entity.type
_entity.pdbx_description
1 polymer ?
#
loop_
_entity_poly.entity_id
_entity_poly.type
_entity_poly.pdbx_seq_one_letter_code
_entity_poly.pdbx_strand_id
1 'polypeptide(L)'
;MATHITEECINCGACEPECPNDAISEGDGTYVIDPNLCSECVGFFDHMACQAVCPVECCVVDPNRVESEEVLLARAKQIHPDKNLPDLANLPASLSRFRKA
;
A
#
# COMPACT_ATOMS: atom_id res chain seq x y z
N MET A 1 6.36 2.52 -5.80
CA MET A 1 6.49 3.62 -4.84
C MET A 1 6.16 2.97 -3.51
N ALA A 2 6.92 1.97 -3.06
CA ALA A 2 6.49 1.26 -1.85
C ALA A 2 6.38 2.25 -0.69
N THR A 3 5.22 2.32 -0.03
CA THR A 3 5.03 3.13 1.17
C THR A 3 6.02 2.65 2.23
N HIS A 4 6.60 3.56 3.00
CA HIS A 4 7.38 3.23 4.18
C HIS A 4 6.81 3.95 5.40
N ILE A 5 7.14 3.42 6.58
CA ILE A 5 6.79 4.02 7.86
C ILE A 5 8.04 4.70 8.41
N THR A 6 7.93 5.99 8.72
CA THR A 6 9.05 6.77 9.28
C THR A 6 9.23 6.49 10.77
N GLU A 7 10.32 7.02 11.35
CA GLU A 7 10.62 6.95 12.78
C GLU A 7 9.61 7.70 13.68
N GLU A 8 8.69 8.46 13.09
CA GLU A 8 7.61 9.15 13.82
C GLU A 8 6.48 8.20 14.25
N CYS A 9 6.55 6.93 13.85
CA CYS A 9 5.59 5.91 14.24
C CYS A 9 5.48 5.78 15.77
N ILE A 10 4.25 5.86 16.28
CA ILE A 10 3.95 5.73 17.71
C ILE A 10 3.52 4.30 18.12
N ASN A 11 3.79 3.30 17.28
CA ASN A 11 3.45 1.89 17.50
C ASN A 11 1.98 1.63 17.92
N CYS A 12 1.01 2.30 17.26
CA CYS A 12 -0.41 2.22 17.63
C CYS A 12 -1.18 1.02 17.04
N GLY A 13 -0.65 0.34 16.02
CA GLY A 13 -1.27 -0.84 15.40
C GLY A 13 -2.44 -0.59 14.46
N ALA A 14 -2.87 0.66 14.25
CA ALA A 14 -4.03 0.96 13.41
C ALA A 14 -3.85 0.59 11.93
N CYS A 15 -2.61 0.61 11.41
CA CYS A 15 -2.35 0.43 9.98
C CYS A 15 -2.21 -1.03 9.52
N GLU A 16 -1.82 -1.94 10.42
CA GLU A 16 -1.62 -3.36 10.11
C GLU A 16 -2.87 -4.05 9.53
N PRO A 17 -4.06 -4.01 10.20
CA PRO A 17 -5.25 -4.71 9.71
C PRO A 17 -5.84 -4.10 8.43
N GLU A 18 -5.43 -2.89 8.06
CA GLU A 18 -5.93 -2.18 6.88
C GLU A 18 -5.18 -2.54 5.59
N CYS A 19 -4.02 -3.21 5.72
CA CYS A 19 -3.22 -3.57 4.55
C CYS A 19 -3.86 -4.75 3.80
N PRO A 20 -4.29 -4.60 2.53
CA PRO A 20 -4.91 -5.70 1.80
C PRO A 20 -3.92 -6.82 1.43
N ASN A 21 -2.61 -6.59 1.60
CA ASN A 21 -1.54 -7.51 1.20
C ASN A 21 -0.75 -8.06 2.39
N ASP A 22 -1.18 -7.79 3.62
CA ASP A 22 -0.43 -8.14 4.85
C ASP A 22 1.04 -7.69 4.80
N ALA A 23 1.28 -6.53 4.17
CA ALA A 23 2.63 -6.00 3.97
C ALA A 23 3.19 -5.31 5.22
N ILE A 24 2.37 -5.09 6.25
CA ILE A 24 2.72 -4.32 7.43
C ILE A 24 2.86 -5.27 8.61
N SER A 25 3.91 -5.11 9.41
CA SER A 25 4.15 -5.91 10.61
C SER A 25 4.84 -5.08 11.70
N GLU A 26 4.71 -5.51 12.95
CA GLU A 26 5.42 -4.89 14.08
C GLU A 26 6.94 -5.17 14.00
N GLY A 27 7.74 -4.11 14.08
CA GLY A 27 9.21 -4.16 14.15
C GLY A 27 9.74 -3.75 15.52
N ASP A 28 11.00 -3.30 15.57
CA ASP A 28 11.62 -2.82 16.82
C ASP A 28 11.28 -1.34 17.05
N GLY A 29 10.22 -1.09 17.83
CA GLY A 29 9.79 0.25 18.22
C GLY A 29 8.90 0.97 17.20
N THR A 30 8.82 0.50 15.95
CA THR A 30 7.94 1.02 14.90
C THR A 30 7.33 -0.11 14.08
N TYR A 31 6.22 0.17 13.38
CA TYR A 31 5.73 -0.73 12.33
C TYR A 31 6.61 -0.62 11.10
N VAL A 32 6.73 -1.70 10.34
CA VAL A 32 7.51 -1.78 9.11
C VAL A 32 6.65 -2.28 7.96
N ILE A 33 6.95 -1.80 6.74
CA ILE A 33 6.29 -2.24 5.51
C ILE A 33 7.28 -3.08 4.69
N ASP A 34 6.91 -4.31 4.32
CA ASP A 34 7.62 -5.08 3.31
C ASP A 34 7.34 -4.47 1.92
N PRO A 35 8.34 -3.85 1.29
CA PRO A 35 8.14 -3.18 0.01
C PRO A 35 7.90 -4.15 -1.16
N ASN A 36 8.12 -5.45 -0.98
CA ASN A 36 7.80 -6.47 -1.98
C ASN A 36 6.32 -6.87 -1.93
N LEU A 37 5.64 -6.61 -0.81
CA LEU A 37 4.21 -6.85 -0.63
C LEU A 37 3.38 -5.58 -0.80
N CYS A 38 3.97 -4.40 -0.58
CA CYS A 38 3.28 -3.12 -0.75
C CYS A 38 2.95 -2.86 -2.24
N SER A 39 1.65 -2.78 -2.56
CA SER A 39 1.17 -2.34 -3.89
C SER A 39 0.62 -0.90 -3.88
N GLU A 40 0.90 -0.12 -2.82
CA GLU A 40 0.28 1.20 -2.59
C GLU A 40 -1.26 1.15 -2.67
N CYS A 41 -1.83 0.01 -2.30
CA CYS A 41 -3.25 -0.31 -2.42
C CYS A 41 -3.80 -0.33 -3.86
N VAL A 42 -2.97 -0.22 -4.89
CA VAL A 42 -3.38 -0.43 -6.29
C VAL A 42 -3.96 -1.83 -6.43
N GLY A 43 -5.14 -1.91 -7.03
CA GLY A 43 -5.98 -3.11 -7.12
C GLY A 43 -7.09 -3.19 -6.07
N PHE A 44 -7.00 -2.41 -4.98
CA PHE A 44 -7.92 -2.53 -3.84
C PHE A 44 -8.60 -1.20 -3.48
N PHE A 45 -7.86 -0.10 -3.50
CA PHE A 45 -8.35 1.22 -3.08
C PHE A 45 -7.78 2.33 -3.98
N ASP A 46 -8.47 3.48 -4.00
CA ASP A 46 -8.04 4.72 -4.67
C ASP A 46 -7.11 5.58 -3.80
N HIS A 47 -6.71 5.07 -2.64
CA HIS A 47 -5.87 5.71 -1.65
C HIS A 47 -5.07 4.65 -0.89
N MET A 48 -4.04 5.06 -0.16
CA MET A 48 -3.27 4.16 0.69
C MET A 48 -3.97 4.01 2.04
N ALA A 49 -4.54 2.83 2.32
CA ALA A 49 -5.32 2.58 3.52
C ALA A 49 -4.51 2.85 4.81
N CYS A 50 -3.24 2.43 4.84
CA CYS A 50 -2.34 2.70 5.98
C CYS A 50 -2.13 4.20 6.25
N GLN A 51 -2.04 5.04 5.21
CA GLN A 51 -1.94 6.48 5.37
C GLN A 51 -3.24 7.08 5.90
N ALA A 52 -4.39 6.58 5.43
CA ALA A 52 -5.71 7.10 5.83
C ALA A 52 -6.03 6.89 7.31
N VAL A 53 -5.43 5.88 7.96
CA VAL A 53 -5.66 5.55 9.37
C VAL A 53 -4.52 5.97 10.30
N CYS A 54 -3.37 6.41 9.76
CA CYS A 54 -2.21 6.75 10.57
C CYS A 54 -2.46 8.07 11.34
N PRO A 55 -2.47 8.06 12.69
CA PRO A 55 -2.79 9.26 13.48
C PRO A 55 -1.68 10.32 13.51
N VAL A 56 -0.48 9.96 13.04
CA VAL A 56 0.72 10.82 13.02
C VAL A 56 1.31 10.97 11.61
N GLU A 57 0.54 10.58 10.58
CA GLU A 57 0.88 10.79 9.16
C GLU A 57 2.26 10.21 8.73
N CYS A 58 2.78 9.21 9.44
CA CYS A 58 4.12 8.65 9.23
C CYS A 58 4.18 7.55 8.16
N CYS A 59 3.05 7.17 7.54
CA CYS A 59 3.00 6.24 6.41
C CYS A 59 3.11 7.02 5.09
N VAL A 60 4.33 7.17 4.59
CA VAL A 60 4.62 8.07 3.47
C VAL A 60 5.23 7.32 2.29
N VAL A 61 5.07 7.86 1.09
CA VAL A 61 5.63 7.23 -0.10
C VAL A 61 7.15 7.29 -0.06
N ASP A 62 7.83 6.16 -0.30
CA ASP A 62 9.29 6.14 -0.39
C ASP A 62 9.79 6.83 -1.68
N PRO A 63 10.50 7.97 -1.58
CA PRO A 63 11.06 8.65 -2.74
C PRO A 63 12.16 7.86 -3.44
N ASN A 64 12.79 6.89 -2.75
CA ASN A 64 13.88 6.08 -3.30
C ASN A 64 13.39 4.82 -4.03
N ARG A 65 12.10 4.49 -3.91
CA ARG A 65 11.52 3.27 -4.50
C ARG A 65 10.30 3.57 -5.36
N VAL A 66 10.44 4.47 -6.33
CA VAL A 66 9.34 4.85 -7.23
C VAL A 66 8.97 3.71 -8.18
N GLU A 67 7.67 3.39 -8.31
CA GLU A 67 7.18 2.31 -9.18
C GLU A 67 5.91 2.79 -9.88
N SER A 68 5.64 2.25 -11.07
CA SER A 68 4.47 2.60 -11.87
C SER A 68 3.21 1.86 -11.39
N GLU A 69 2.04 2.37 -11.77
CA GLU A 69 0.76 1.70 -11.56
C GLU A 69 0.76 0.25 -12.09
N GLU A 70 1.39 0.02 -13.24
CA GLU A 70 1.52 -1.30 -13.85
C GLU A 70 2.27 -2.29 -12.94
N VAL A 71 3.41 -1.87 -12.38
CA VAL A 71 4.23 -2.71 -11.49
C VAL A 71 3.46 -3.04 -10.22
N LEU A 72 2.76 -2.06 -9.65
CA LEU A 72 1.99 -2.21 -8.42
C LEU A 72 0.78 -3.13 -8.61
N LEU A 73 0.06 -2.98 -9.73
CA LEU A 73 -1.05 -3.85 -10.09
C LEU A 73 -0.58 -5.29 -10.35
N ALA A 74 0.55 -5.46 -11.04
CA ALA A 74 1.13 -6.78 -11.28
C ALA A 74 1.49 -7.49 -9.97
N ARG A 75 2.08 -6.77 -9.00
CA ARG A 75 2.34 -7.28 -7.65
C ARG A 75 1.05 -7.68 -6.94
N ALA A 76 0.02 -6.83 -6.95
CA ALA A 76 -1.27 -7.16 -6.33
C ALA A 76 -1.88 -8.45 -6.91
N LYS A 77 -1.81 -8.63 -8.23
CA LYS A 77 -2.25 -9.86 -8.91
C LYS A 77 -1.44 -11.09 -8.52
N GLN A 78 -0.14 -10.93 -8.28
CA GLN A 78 0.74 -12.01 -7.85
C GLN A 78 0.44 -12.45 -6.42
N ILE A 79 0.17 -11.50 -5.52
CA ILE A 79 -0.15 -11.78 -4.11
C ILE A 79 -1.55 -12.39 -4.00
N HIS A 80 -2.49 -11.90 -4.81
CA HIS A 80 -3.91 -12.27 -4.76
C HIS A 80 -4.42 -12.85 -6.08
N PRO A 81 -3.97 -14.06 -6.47
CA PRO A 81 -4.38 -14.69 -7.72
C PRO A 81 -5.87 -15.07 -7.74
N ASP A 82 -6.52 -15.16 -6.57
CA ASP A 82 -7.92 -15.51 -6.39
C ASP A 82 -8.89 -14.32 -6.52
N LYS A 83 -8.40 -13.08 -6.41
CA LYS A 83 -9.25 -11.88 -6.38
C LYS A 83 -9.72 -11.40 -7.76
N ASN A 84 -9.24 -12.01 -8.85
CA ASN A 84 -9.59 -11.66 -10.24
C ASN A 84 -9.51 -10.14 -10.53
N LEU A 85 -8.40 -9.51 -10.13
CA LEU A 85 -8.21 -8.06 -10.31
C LEU A 85 -8.23 -7.66 -11.80
N PRO A 86 -8.86 -6.52 -12.17
CA PRO A 86 -8.90 -6.06 -13.56
C PRO A 86 -7.51 -5.83 -14.17
N ASP A 87 -7.43 -5.87 -15.50
CA ASP A 87 -6.24 -5.42 -16.23
C ASP A 87 -6.06 -3.91 -16.19
N LEU A 88 -4.82 -3.44 -16.38
CA LEU A 88 -4.47 -2.03 -16.31
C LEU A 88 -5.36 -1.17 -17.22
N ALA A 89 -5.69 -1.64 -18.42
CA ALA A 89 -6.57 -0.91 -19.34
C ALA A 89 -8.00 -0.71 -18.81
N ASN A 90 -8.46 -1.61 -17.94
CA ASN A 90 -9.82 -1.65 -17.39
C ASN A 90 -9.88 -1.36 -15.89
N LEU A 91 -8.77 -0.94 -15.26
CA LEU A 91 -8.72 -0.70 -13.83
C LEU A 91 -9.57 0.53 -13.45
N PRO A 92 -10.63 0.39 -12.63
CA PRO A 92 -11.47 1.51 -12.21
C PRO A 92 -10.69 2.53 -11.37
N ALA A 93 -11.14 3.79 -11.38
CA ALA A 93 -10.54 4.85 -10.55
C ALA A 93 -10.61 4.54 -9.04
N SER A 94 -11.61 3.78 -8.60
CA SER A 94 -11.76 3.35 -7.21
C SER A 94 -10.69 2.36 -6.73
N LEU A 95 -9.90 1.78 -7.63
CA LEU A 95 -8.88 0.76 -7.32
C LEU A 95 -7.45 1.26 -7.57
N SER A 96 -7.26 2.56 -7.78
CA SER A 96 -5.91 3.10 -7.97
C SER A 96 -5.81 4.57 -7.62
N ARG A 97 -4.85 4.89 -6.75
CA ARG A 97 -4.49 6.28 -6.42
C ARG A 97 -3.99 7.11 -7.61
N PHE A 98 -3.55 6.46 -8.69
CA PHE A 98 -3.08 7.14 -9.90
C PHE A 98 -4.22 7.62 -10.80
N ARG A 99 -5.45 7.14 -10.54
CA ARG A 99 -6.64 7.42 -11.37
C ARG A 99 -7.69 8.23 -10.64
N LYS A 100 -7.42 8.61 -9.40
CA LYS A 100 -8.26 9.51 -8.62
C LYS A 100 -8.24 10.89 -9.27
N ALA A 101 -9.43 11.41 -9.57
CA ALA A 101 -9.63 12.75 -10.11
C ALA A 101 -9.38 13.83 -9.05
#